data_AF-A0A4Y2GRY8-F1
#
_entry.id   AF-A0A4Y2GRY8-F1
#
_cell.length_a   1.000
_cell.length_b   1.000
_cell.length_c   1.000
_cell.angle_alpha   90.00
_cell.angle_beta   90.00
_cell.angle_gamma   90.00
#
_symmetry.space_group_name_H-M   'P 1'
#
loop_
_entity.id
_entity.type
_entity.pdbx_description
1 polymer ?
#
loop_
_entity_poly.entity_id
_entity_poly.type
_entity_poly.pdbx_seq_one_letter_code
_entity_poly.pdbx_strand_id
1 'polypeptide(L)'
;MINRRVNIGLTRSVWTFIIAGEASPIIGADFLKHFNLLIDLRKRRHLSLPLVQNLPTIYTSCGCNFRFQEFLLLEFPDITNTSLIGKSATRGSVHHITSRPPVKIWPRNLHQKLYDGVKAEFEFLLVQGIIRPSKSL
;
A
#
# COMPACT_ATOMS: atom_id res chain seq x y z
N MET A 1 9.94 -11.18 -25.63
CA MET A 1 10.23 -9.80 -25.17
C MET A 1 10.77 -9.02 -26.36
N ILE A 2 10.06 -8.00 -26.82
CA ILE A 2 10.50 -7.19 -27.97
C ILE A 2 11.35 -6.04 -27.41
N ASN A 3 12.63 -6.02 -27.75
CA ASN A 3 13.53 -4.96 -27.32
C ASN A 3 13.40 -3.77 -28.29
N ARG A 4 12.73 -2.69 -27.88
CA ARG A 4 12.62 -1.46 -28.67
C ARG A 4 13.53 -0.38 -28.10
N ARG A 5 14.39 0.18 -28.96
CA ARG A 5 15.23 1.34 -28.60
C ARG A 5 14.38 2.61 -28.67
N VAL A 6 14.22 3.27 -27.53
CA VAL A 6 13.52 4.56 -27.41
C VAL A 6 14.56 5.67 -27.51
N ASN A 7 14.45 6.53 -28.52
CA ASN A 7 15.32 7.70 -28.67
C ASN A 7 14.68 8.91 -27.97
N ILE A 8 15.18 9.25 -26.79
CA ILE A 8 14.76 10.42 -26.01
C ILE A 8 15.85 11.50 -25.94
N GLY A 9 16.78 11.52 -26.90
CA GLY A 9 17.88 12.50 -26.91
C GLY A 9 19.02 12.19 -25.93
N LEU A 10 19.04 11.00 -25.33
CA LEU A 10 20.15 10.52 -24.51
C LEU A 10 21.19 9.80 -25.35
N THR A 11 22.46 10.21 -25.21
CA THR A 11 23.56 9.69 -26.02
C THR A 11 23.89 8.22 -25.76
N ARG A 12 23.51 7.67 -24.59
CA ARG A 12 23.72 6.26 -24.22
C ARG A 12 22.61 5.77 -23.27
N SER A 13 21.47 5.33 -23.81
CA SER A 13 20.44 4.67 -22.99
C SER A 13 20.10 3.29 -23.57
N VAL A 14 20.49 2.25 -22.83
CA VAL A 14 20.00 0.89 -23.05
C VAL A 14 19.07 0.60 -21.87
N TRP A 15 17.76 0.65 -22.10
CA TRP A 15 16.75 0.36 -21.10
C TRP A 15 15.67 -0.54 -21.70
N THR A 16 15.21 -1.53 -20.94
CA THR A 16 14.14 -2.44 -21.39
C THR A 16 12.79 -1.86 -20.99
N PHE A 17 11.94 -1.58 -21.98
CA PHE A 17 10.59 -1.08 -21.75
C PHE A 17 9.56 -2.20 -21.88
N ILE A 18 8.51 -2.10 -21.08
CA ILE A 18 7.28 -2.87 -21.27
C ILE A 18 6.33 -2.01 -22.08
N ILE A 19 5.80 -2.55 -23.18
CA ILE A 19 4.81 -1.85 -24.02
C ILE A 19 3.44 -2.07 -23.37
N ALA A 20 2.86 -1.02 -22.82
CA ALA A 20 1.45 -1.02 -22.42
C ALA A 20 0.56 -0.79 -23.64
N GLY A 21 -0.67 -1.32 -23.63
CA GLY A 21 -1.68 -1.10 -24.67
C GLY A 21 -2.32 0.30 -24.63
N GLU A 22 -1.67 1.26 -23.98
CA GLU A 22 -2.15 2.62 -23.81
C GLU A 22 -1.67 3.50 -24.98
N ALA A 23 -2.51 4.46 -25.39
CA ALA A 23 -2.17 5.39 -26.47
C ALA A 23 -1.04 6.36 -26.07
N SER A 24 -0.87 6.61 -24.77
CA SER A 24 0.15 7.51 -24.23
C SER A 24 1.33 6.73 -23.64
N PRO A 25 2.58 7.06 -24.01
CA PRO A 25 3.75 6.44 -23.39
C PRO A 25 3.89 6.87 -21.93
N ILE A 26 4.14 5.90 -21.04
CA ILE A 26 4.38 6.13 -19.61
C ILE A 26 5.86 5.88 -19.32
N ILE A 27 6.50 6.82 -18.62
CA ILE A 27 7.89 6.70 -18.16
C ILE A 27 7.87 6.60 -16.64
N GLY A 28 8.49 5.55 -16.11
CA GLY A 28 8.60 5.34 -14.67
C GLY A 28 9.64 6.27 -14.02
N ALA A 29 9.47 6.51 -12.72
CA ALA A 29 10.40 7.31 -11.93
C ALA A 29 11.77 6.63 -11.74
N ASP A 30 11.80 5.30 -11.80
CA ASP A 30 12.99 4.46 -11.83
C ASP A 30 13.90 4.78 -13.03
N PHE A 31 13.30 4.97 -14.21
CA PHE A 31 14.00 5.39 -15.42
C PHE A 31 14.62 6.78 -15.27
N LEU A 32 13.85 7.74 -14.74
CA LEU A 32 14.33 9.12 -14.54
C LEU A 32 15.50 9.16 -13.56
N LYS A 33 15.41 8.39 -12.47
CA LYS A 33 16.49 8.23 -11.49
C LYS A 33 17.74 7.60 -12.11
N HIS A 34 17.58 6.55 -12.92
CA HIS A 34 18.71 5.84 -13.52
C HIS A 34 19.55 6.75 -14.44
N PHE A 35 18.88 7.61 -15.22
CA PHE A 35 19.53 8.52 -16.16
C PHE A 35 19.75 9.94 -15.60
N ASN A 36 19.50 10.18 -14.30
CA ASN A 36 19.59 11.49 -13.65
C ASN A 36 18.86 12.61 -14.42
N LEU A 37 17.63 12.31 -14.86
CA LEU A 37 16.80 13.22 -15.63
C LEU A 37 15.94 14.06 -14.69
N LEU A 38 15.96 15.38 -14.90
CA LEU A 38 15.05 16.30 -14.23
C LEU A 38 14.00 16.77 -15.24
N ILE A 39 12.71 16.64 -14.89
CA ILE A 39 11.60 17.08 -15.75
C ILE A 39 11.18 18.48 -15.33
N ASP A 40 11.32 19.45 -16.23
CA ASP A 40 10.71 20.78 -16.09
C ASP A 40 9.30 20.73 -16.71
N LEU A 41 8.30 20.48 -15.86
CA LEU A 41 6.89 20.45 -16.25
C LEU A 41 6.38 21.81 -16.71
N ARG A 42 6.92 22.91 -16.17
CA ARG A 42 6.49 24.27 -16.51
C ARG A 42 6.90 24.65 -17.92
N LYS A 43 8.10 24.26 -18.33
CA LYS A 43 8.62 24.52 -19.69
C LYS A 43 8.42 23.35 -20.65
N ARG A 44 7.84 22.24 -20.19
CA ARG A 44 7.62 20.98 -20.95
C ARG A 44 8.92 20.45 -21.58
N ARG A 45 10.04 20.49 -20.84
CA ARG A 45 11.35 20.03 -21.31
C ARG A 45 11.98 19.11 -20.26
N HIS A 46 12.73 18.11 -20.71
CA HIS A 46 13.64 17.39 -19.83
C HIS A 46 15.00 18.10 -19.84
N LEU A 47 15.66 18.15 -18.68
CA LEU A 47 17.04 18.57 -18.55
C LEU A 47 17.86 17.34 -18.16
N SER A 48 18.80 16.95 -19.02
CA SER A 48 19.86 16.05 -18.61
C SER A 48 20.81 16.85 -17.73
N LEU A 49 21.03 16.41 -16.48
CA LEU A 49 21.96 17.09 -15.58
C LEU A 49 23.35 16.46 -15.79
N PRO A 50 24.30 17.09 -16.50
CA PRO A 50 25.66 16.62 -16.49
C PRO A 50 26.26 17.06 -15.15
N LEU A 51 26.43 16.11 -14.24
CA LEU A 51 27.31 16.24 -13.07
C LEU A 51 26.97 17.39 -12.10
N VAL A 52 25.89 17.23 -11.33
CA VAL A 52 25.80 17.88 -10.01
C VAL A 52 25.58 16.79 -8.98
N GLN A 53 26.70 16.29 -8.45
CA GLN A 53 26.70 15.49 -7.23
C GLN A 53 26.24 16.42 -6.10
N ASN A 54 25.24 15.96 -5.33
CA ASN A 54 24.76 16.58 -4.07
C ASN A 54 23.74 17.73 -4.20
N LEU A 55 22.64 17.50 -4.92
CA LEU A 55 21.38 18.20 -4.61
C LEU A 55 20.50 17.27 -3.76
N PRO A 56 19.86 17.75 -2.67
CA PRO A 56 18.90 16.96 -1.92
C PRO A 56 17.82 16.50 -2.90
N THR A 57 17.44 15.22 -2.83
CA THR A 57 16.41 14.62 -3.67
C THR A 57 15.16 15.49 -3.64
N ILE A 58 14.94 16.26 -4.71
CA ILE A 58 13.72 17.04 -4.86
C ILE A 58 12.63 16.02 -5.17
N TYR A 59 11.87 15.65 -4.16
CA TYR A 59 10.58 15.01 -4.36
C TYR A 59 9.67 16.06 -4.99
N THR A 60 9.54 16.06 -6.31
CA THR A 60 8.38 16.65 -6.95
C THR A 60 7.19 15.78 -6.57
N SER A 61 6.49 16.14 -5.50
CA SER A 61 5.13 15.68 -5.30
C SER A 61 4.35 16.13 -6.52
N CYS A 62 4.08 15.21 -7.44
CA CYS A 62 3.11 15.43 -8.48
C CYS A 62 1.82 15.81 -7.74
N GLY A 63 1.34 17.04 -7.94
CA GLY A 63 0.00 17.42 -7.52
C GLY A 63 -0.99 16.61 -8.35
N CYS A 64 -1.10 15.31 -8.08
CA CYS A 64 -2.25 14.54 -8.46
C CYS A 64 -3.46 15.29 -7.89
N ASN A 65 -4.47 15.53 -8.73
CA ASN A 65 -5.70 16.22 -8.37
C ASN A 65 -6.29 15.57 -7.09
N PHE A 66 -5.99 16.14 -5.92
CA PHE A 66 -6.54 15.72 -4.63
C PHE A 66 -8.08 15.74 -4.63
N ARG A 67 -8.68 16.54 -5.52
CA ARG A 67 -10.13 16.56 -5.74
C ARG A 67 -10.70 15.19 -6.10
N PHE A 68 -10.04 14.41 -6.96
CA PHE A 68 -10.56 13.08 -7.32
C PHE A 68 -10.50 12.10 -6.15
N GLN A 69 -9.48 12.21 -5.29
CA GLN A 69 -9.37 11.37 -4.11
C GLN A 69 -10.46 11.71 -3.09
N GLU A 70 -10.73 13.00 -2.84
CA GLU A 70 -11.81 13.42 -1.94
C GLU A 70 -13.19 12.92 -2.42
N PHE A 71 -13.50 13.08 -3.70
CA PHE A 71 -14.77 12.56 -4.25
C PHE A 71 -14.87 11.04 -4.14
N LEU A 72 -13.78 10.31 -4.39
CA LEU A 72 -13.78 8.85 -4.35
C LEU A 72 -13.87 8.31 -2.90
N LEU A 73 -13.27 9.02 -1.93
CA LEU A 73 -13.41 8.67 -0.51
C LEU A 73 -14.80 9.02 0.04
N LEU A 74 -15.47 10.05 -0.50
CA LEU A 74 -16.87 10.38 -0.20
C LEU A 74 -17.85 9.40 -0.86
N GLU A 75 -17.55 8.93 -2.08
CA GLU A 75 -18.34 7.94 -2.80
C GLU A 75 -18.23 6.55 -2.15
N PHE A 76 -17.05 6.22 -1.61
CA PHE A 76 -16.78 4.95 -0.93
C PHE A 76 -16.28 5.15 0.50
N PRO A 77 -17.12 5.67 1.41
CA PRO A 77 -16.73 5.92 2.81
C PRO A 77 -16.36 4.62 3.54
N ASP A 78 -16.85 3.49 3.04
CA ASP A 78 -16.53 2.15 3.53
C ASP A 78 -15.04 1.77 3.42
N ILE A 79 -14.28 2.41 2.52
CA ILE A 79 -12.85 2.11 2.31
C ILE A 79 -12.00 2.69 3.44
N THR A 80 -12.34 3.89 3.92
CA THR A 80 -11.63 4.56 5.02
C THR A 80 -12.19 4.19 6.38
N ASN A 81 -13.40 3.62 6.42
CA ASN A 81 -14.03 3.23 7.64
C ASN A 81 -13.28 2.02 8.24
N THR A 82 -12.48 2.26 9.26
CA THR A 82 -11.77 1.19 9.99
C THR A 82 -12.72 0.30 10.80
N SER A 83 -14.01 0.68 10.94
CA SER A 83 -15.05 -0.14 11.57
C SER A 83 -15.56 -1.30 10.70
N LEU A 84 -14.84 -1.68 9.63
CA LEU A 84 -15.00 -2.99 8.96
C LEU A 84 -14.76 -4.21 9.87
N ILE A 85 -14.46 -3.97 11.14
CA ILE A 85 -14.64 -4.90 12.25
C ILE A 85 -16.07 -5.46 12.21
N GLY A 86 -16.20 -6.72 11.76
CA GLY A 86 -17.49 -7.42 11.67
C GLY A 86 -18.15 -7.44 10.29
N LYS A 87 -17.59 -6.81 9.24
CA LYS A 87 -18.01 -7.16 7.87
C LYS A 87 -17.52 -8.58 7.58
N SER A 88 -18.39 -9.56 7.86
CA SER A 88 -18.24 -10.93 7.36
C SER A 88 -17.90 -10.82 5.88
N ALA A 89 -16.70 -11.28 5.49
CA ALA A 89 -16.38 -11.39 4.08
C ALA A 89 -17.52 -12.17 3.44
N THR A 90 -18.25 -11.53 2.52
CA THR A 90 -19.43 -12.07 1.82
C THR A 90 -19.11 -13.29 0.93
N ARG A 91 -17.94 -13.91 1.12
CA ARG A 91 -17.58 -15.18 0.52
C ARG A 91 -17.70 -16.22 1.63
N GLY A 92 -18.62 -17.18 1.45
CA GLY A 92 -18.80 -18.35 2.31
C GLY A 92 -17.60 -19.31 2.37
N SER A 93 -16.39 -18.80 2.19
CA SER A 93 -15.14 -19.52 2.40
C SER A 93 -14.90 -19.68 3.90
N VAL A 94 -15.13 -20.88 4.40
CA VAL A 94 -14.71 -21.28 5.73
C VAL A 94 -13.27 -21.77 5.65
N HIS A 95 -12.36 -21.14 6.39
CA HIS A 95 -10.97 -21.60 6.47
C HIS A 95 -10.89 -22.78 7.45
N HIS A 96 -10.48 -23.95 6.96
CA HIS A 96 -10.19 -25.13 7.78
C HIS A 96 -8.70 -25.19 8.08
N ILE A 97 -8.32 -25.04 9.36
CA ILE A 97 -6.94 -25.21 9.82
C ILE A 97 -6.74 -26.68 10.16
N THR A 98 -5.73 -27.32 9.56
CA THR A 98 -5.37 -28.70 9.89
C THR A 98 -4.75 -28.76 11.29
N SER A 99 -5.55 -29.12 12.29
CA SER A 99 -5.13 -29.10 13.69
C SER A 99 -4.36 -30.36 14.09
N ARG A 100 -3.27 -30.17 14.83
CA ARG A 100 -2.64 -31.21 15.66
C ARG A 100 -3.51 -31.49 16.90
N PRO A 101 -3.23 -32.54 17.71
CA PRO A 101 -3.94 -32.76 18.96
C PRO A 101 -3.96 -31.50 19.85
N PRO A 102 -5.07 -31.22 20.56
CA PRO A 102 -5.19 -30.02 21.38
C PRO A 102 -4.16 -30.03 22.52
N VAL A 103 -3.55 -28.88 22.77
CA VAL A 103 -2.59 -28.67 23.85
C VAL A 103 -3.13 -27.57 24.77
N LYS A 104 -3.20 -27.87 26.07
CA LYS A 104 -3.63 -26.94 27.11
C LYS A 104 -2.43 -26.37 27.86
N ILE A 105 -2.43 -25.05 28.03
CA ILE A 105 -1.45 -24.33 28.84
C ILE A 105 -2.20 -23.51 29.90
N TRP A 106 -1.63 -23.45 31.11
CA TRP A 106 -2.20 -22.66 32.19
C TRP A 106 -2.09 -21.16 31.90
N PRO A 107 -3.16 -20.37 32.13
CA PRO A 107 -3.12 -18.93 31.92
C PRO A 107 -2.08 -18.31 32.85
N ARG A 108 -1.40 -17.27 32.35
CA ARG A 108 -0.40 -16.53 33.11
C ARG A 108 -1.06 -15.32 33.76
N ASN A 109 -0.68 -15.01 34.99
CA ASN A 109 -1.18 -13.83 35.68
C ASN A 109 -0.79 -12.56 34.94
N LEU A 110 -1.76 -11.65 34.82
CA LEU A 110 -1.57 -10.34 34.22
C LEU A 110 -1.55 -9.28 35.34
N HIS A 111 -0.67 -8.29 35.24
CA HIS A 111 -0.59 -7.19 36.20
C HIS A 111 -1.87 -6.33 36.16
N GLN A 112 -2.36 -5.85 37.31
CA GLN A 112 -3.68 -5.20 37.44
C GLN A 112 -3.89 -4.05 36.43
N LYS A 113 -2.89 -3.17 36.27
CA LYS A 113 -2.95 -2.05 35.31
C LYS A 113 -3.22 -2.49 33.87
N LEU A 114 -2.70 -3.65 33.47
CA LEU A 114 -2.93 -4.21 32.13
C LEU A 114 -4.25 -4.98 32.08
N TYR A 115 -4.64 -5.62 33.18
CA TYR A 115 -5.89 -6.36 33.29
C TYR A 115 -7.11 -5.49 32.97
N ASP A 116 -7.21 -4.30 33.55
CA ASP A 116 -8.38 -3.43 33.37
C ASP A 116 -8.51 -2.98 31.90
N GLY A 117 -7.41 -2.60 31.27
CA GLY A 117 -7.40 -2.20 29.85
C GLY A 117 -7.69 -3.36 28.90
N VAL A 118 -7.09 -4.52 29.13
CA VAL A 118 -7.33 -5.72 28.33
C VAL A 118 -8.78 -6.19 28.48
N LYS A 119 -9.34 -6.15 29.69
CA LYS A 119 -10.74 -6.53 29.94
C LYS A 119 -11.71 -5.66 29.13
N ALA A 120 -11.53 -4.34 29.12
CA ALA A 120 -12.35 -3.43 28.33
C ALA A 120 -12.28 -3.73 26.82
N GLU A 121 -11.09 -4.06 26.30
CA GLU A 121 -10.91 -4.46 24.90
C GLU A 121 -11.63 -5.77 24.59
N PHE A 122 -11.53 -6.78 25.45
CA PHE A 122 -12.25 -8.05 25.27
C PHE A 122 -13.77 -7.86 25.31
N GLU A 123 -14.28 -6.99 26.18
CA GLU A 123 -15.71 -6.62 26.20
C GLU A 123 -16.13 -5.93 24.90
N PHE A 124 -15.31 -5.00 24.39
CA PHE A 124 -15.54 -4.37 23.10
C PHE A 124 -15.60 -5.40 21.97
N LEU A 125 -14.62 -6.31 21.89
CA LEU A 125 -14.56 -7.37 20.86
C LEU A 125 -15.75 -8.35 20.94
N LEU A 126 -16.28 -8.61 22.14
CA LEU A 126 -17.50 -9.39 22.34
C LEU A 126 -18.73 -8.67 21.77
N VAL A 127 -18.89 -7.38 22.06
CA VAL A 127 -19.99 -6.56 21.54
C VAL A 127 -19.93 -6.45 20.01
N GLN A 128 -18.72 -6.36 19.44
CA GLN A 128 -18.51 -6.36 17.99
C GLN A 128 -18.71 -7.73 17.33
N GLY A 129 -18.89 -8.82 18.11
CA GLY A 129 -19.09 -10.17 17.58
C GLY A 129 -17.87 -10.80 16.92
N ILE A 130 -16.65 -10.27 17.13
CA ILE A 130 -15.40 -10.84 16.61
C ILE A 130 -15.05 -12.13 17.38
N ILE A 131 -15.22 -12.09 18.70
CA ILE A 131 -14.95 -13.22 19.59
C ILE A 131 -16.24 -13.74 20.21
N ARG A 132 -16.22 -15.01 20.65
CA ARG A 132 -17.33 -15.64 21.38
C ARG A 132 -16.80 -16.57 22.46
N PRO A 133 -17.53 -16.75 23.57
CA PRO A 133 -17.23 -17.81 24.53
C PRO A 133 -17.28 -19.17 23.83
N SER A 134 -16.30 -20.02 24.11
CA SER A 134 -16.23 -21.39 23.62
C SER A 134 -15.79 -22.33 24.73
N LYS A 135 -16.14 -23.60 24.60
CA LYS A 135 -15.67 -24.67 25.49
C LYS A 135 -14.70 -25.53 24.70
N SER A 136 -13.42 -25.30 24.91
CA SER A 136 -12.32 -26.09 24.36
C SER A 136 -11.64 -26.86 25.49
N LEU A 137 -11.14 -28.07 25.19
CA LEU A 137 -10.52 -29.00 26.14
C LEU A 137 -9.23 -28.46 26.75
#